data_AF-A0A840W1V7-F1
#
_entry.id   AF-A0A840W1V7-F1
#
_cell.length_a   1.000
_cell.length_b   1.000
_cell.length_c   1.000
_cell.angle_alpha   90.00
_cell.angle_beta   90.00
_cell.angle_gamma   90.00
#
_symmetry.space_group_name_H-M   'P 1'
#
loop_
_entity.id
_entity.type
_entity.pdbx_description
1 polymer ?
#
loop_
_entity_poly.entity_id
_entity_poly.type
_entity_poly.pdbx_seq_one_letter_code
_entity_poly.pdbx_strand_id
1 'polypeptide(L)'
;MDVYGHSSDAALSYREATDDGTGTPEGAFLLRSFDMVSAPVPAGRTGGAGRRFDRLCANTGELVLHAEETAPDGTQLGNFPQAFTRVALIETAVSPDAAGDGKALHAWARDRSTGQSRPRRPRDEGEE
;
A
#
# COMPACT_ATOMS: atom_id res chain seq x y z
N MET A 1 -11.24 15.95 26.44
CA MET A 1 -10.00 15.46 25.82
C MET A 1 -10.37 14.12 25.21
N ASP A 2 -10.93 14.17 24.00
CA ASP A 2 -11.32 12.99 23.25
C ASP A 2 -10.25 12.78 22.18
N VAL A 3 -9.42 11.75 22.36
CA VAL A 3 -8.35 11.37 21.43
C VAL A 3 -8.82 10.26 20.48
N TYR A 4 -10.11 9.92 20.50
CA TYR A 4 -10.71 8.90 19.64
C TYR A 4 -11.46 9.53 18.46
N GLY A 5 -10.70 9.99 17.48
CA GLY A 5 -11.21 10.14 16.12
C GLY A 5 -11.12 8.78 15.42
N HIS A 6 -12.18 7.98 15.44
CA HIS A 6 -12.44 7.09 14.31
C HIS A 6 -12.65 8.00 13.10
N SER A 7 -11.55 8.37 12.43
CA SER A 7 -11.61 9.10 11.18
C SER A 7 -12.42 8.26 10.21
N SER A 8 -13.42 8.89 9.59
CA SER A 8 -14.28 8.34 8.56
C SER A 8 -13.53 7.88 7.30
N ASP A 9 -12.20 7.99 7.26
CA ASP A 9 -11.35 7.56 6.16
C ASP A 9 -10.60 6.26 6.50
N ALA A 10 -11.28 5.13 6.34
CA ALA A 10 -10.73 3.79 6.61
C ALA A 10 -9.57 3.37 5.66
N ALA A 11 -9.09 4.28 4.80
CA ALA A 11 -7.95 4.08 3.92
C ALA A 11 -6.62 4.54 4.54
N LEU A 12 -6.65 5.56 5.40
CA LEU A 12 -5.44 6.19 5.93
C LEU A 12 -5.04 5.60 7.29
N SER A 13 -3.75 5.33 7.44
CA SER A 13 -3.15 4.82 8.66
C SER A 13 -2.32 5.88 9.36
N TYR A 14 -2.80 6.40 10.48
CA TYR A 14 -1.98 7.21 11.38
C TYR A 14 -1.07 6.33 12.25
N ARG A 15 0.11 6.83 12.62
CA ARG A 15 0.88 6.25 13.74
C ARG A 15 0.18 6.61 15.05
N GLU A 16 0.43 5.89 16.15
CA GLU A 16 0.11 6.46 17.46
C GLU A 16 0.92 7.75 17.61
N ALA A 17 0.26 8.86 18.00
CA ALA A 17 0.91 10.14 18.19
C ALA A 17 2.04 9.98 19.20
N THR A 18 3.26 9.95 18.70
CA THR A 18 4.47 9.78 19.49
C THR A 18 5.29 11.00 19.16
N ASP A 19 5.61 11.83 20.16
CA ASP A 19 6.44 13.02 19.94
C ASP A 19 7.78 12.59 19.34
N ASP A 20 7.91 12.75 18.03
CA ASP A 20 9.10 12.40 17.26
C ASP A 20 10.20 13.47 17.40
N GLY A 21 9.92 14.54 18.16
CA GLY A 21 10.84 15.64 18.44
C GLY A 21 11.11 16.54 17.24
N THR A 22 10.39 16.38 16.13
CA THR A 22 10.61 17.17 14.90
C THR A 22 9.83 18.48 14.89
N GLY A 23 8.77 18.58 15.70
CA GLY A 23 7.85 19.73 15.71
C GLY A 23 7.13 19.95 14.37
N THR A 24 7.21 18.98 13.45
CA THR A 24 6.47 19.04 12.18
C THR A 24 5.07 18.45 12.34
N PRO A 25 4.09 18.91 11.52
CA PRO A 25 2.78 18.27 11.49
C PRO A 25 2.94 16.80 11.10
N GLU A 26 2.46 15.88 11.94
CA GLU A 26 2.37 14.47 11.60
C GLU A 26 1.21 14.23 10.61
N GLY A 27 1.31 13.17 9.81
CA GLY A 27 0.27 12.71 8.92
C GLY A 27 0.11 11.19 8.94
N ALA A 28 -0.79 10.69 8.10
CA ALA A 28 -0.97 9.27 7.88
C ALA A 28 0.18 8.70 7.03
N PHE A 29 0.80 7.61 7.49
CA PHE A 29 1.92 6.98 6.80
C PHE A 29 1.45 6.21 5.57
N LEU A 30 1.87 6.63 4.39
CA LEU A 30 1.32 6.14 3.13
C LEU A 30 1.72 4.69 2.83
N LEU A 31 2.97 4.30 3.12
CA LEU A 31 3.41 2.91 3.00
C LEU A 31 2.53 1.96 3.82
N ARG A 32 2.28 2.27 5.10
CA ARG A 32 1.43 1.45 5.98
C ARG A 32 0.00 1.41 5.41
N SER A 33 -0.48 2.54 4.90
CA SER A 33 -1.81 2.63 4.31
C SER A 33 -1.97 1.70 3.11
N PHE A 34 -0.94 1.57 2.25
CA PHE A 34 -0.94 0.58 1.16
C PHE A 34 -0.86 -0.86 1.68
N ASP A 35 0.03 -1.17 2.63
CA ASP A 35 0.13 -2.51 3.22
C ASP A 35 -1.19 -2.98 3.85
N MET A 36 -1.94 -2.06 4.49
CA MET A 36 -3.27 -2.34 5.05
C MET A 36 -4.29 -2.82 4.02
N VAL A 37 -4.15 -2.42 2.76
CA VAL A 37 -5.04 -2.87 1.69
C VAL A 37 -4.76 -4.33 1.36
N SER A 38 -3.48 -4.73 1.30
CA SER A 38 -3.07 -6.07 0.89
C SER A 38 -2.94 -7.07 2.04
N ALA A 39 -2.76 -6.62 3.28
CA ALA A 39 -2.58 -7.49 4.45
C ALA A 39 -3.77 -8.42 4.77
N PRO A 40 -5.05 -8.03 4.62
CA PRO A 40 -6.19 -8.90 4.87
C PRO A 40 -6.39 -9.97 3.77
N VAL A 41 -5.74 -9.77 2.64
CA VAL A 41 -5.98 -10.52 1.40
C VAL A 41 -5.68 -12.01 1.58
N PRO A 42 -4.53 -12.46 2.14
CA PRO A 42 -4.27 -13.88 2.41
C PRO A 42 -5.32 -14.59 3.28
N ALA A 43 -6.04 -13.83 4.11
CA ALA A 43 -7.11 -14.36 4.96
C ALA A 43 -8.49 -14.39 4.27
N GLY A 44 -8.55 -14.10 2.95
CA GLY A 44 -9.79 -14.02 2.17
C GLY A 44 -10.66 -12.82 2.53
N ARG A 45 -10.15 -11.85 3.30
CA ARG A 45 -10.89 -10.67 3.75
C ARG A 45 -10.69 -9.49 2.80
N THR A 46 -11.18 -9.64 1.58
CA THR A 46 -10.98 -8.67 0.48
C THR A 46 -11.99 -7.52 0.45
N GLY A 47 -12.97 -7.55 1.35
CA GLY A 47 -14.06 -6.57 1.41
C GLY A 47 -13.56 -5.12 1.44
N GLY A 48 -13.76 -4.42 0.32
CA GLY A 48 -13.43 -3.00 0.17
C GLY A 48 -11.94 -2.69 -0.05
N ALA A 49 -11.08 -3.68 -0.32
CA ALA A 49 -9.67 -3.44 -0.61
C ALA A 49 -9.48 -2.55 -1.85
N GLY A 50 -10.15 -2.86 -2.97
CA GLY A 50 -10.10 -2.03 -4.18
C GLY A 50 -10.53 -0.58 -3.93
N ARG A 51 -11.64 -0.35 -3.21
CA ARG A 51 -12.08 1.02 -2.87
C ARG A 51 -11.08 1.79 -2.01
N ARG A 52 -10.40 1.12 -1.08
CA ARG A 52 -9.34 1.75 -0.27
C ARG A 52 -8.12 2.07 -1.13
N PHE A 53 -7.73 1.15 -2.01
CA PHE A 53 -6.64 1.36 -2.97
C PHE A 53 -6.92 2.56 -3.88
N ASP A 54 -8.09 2.62 -4.49
CA ASP A 54 -8.50 3.72 -5.38
C ASP A 54 -8.45 5.07 -4.65
N ARG A 55 -8.87 5.10 -3.38
CA ARG A 55 -8.83 6.31 -2.55
C ARG A 55 -7.40 6.76 -2.26
N LEU A 56 -6.49 5.84 -1.97
CA LEU A 56 -5.06 6.17 -1.78
C LEU A 56 -4.44 6.69 -3.08
N CYS A 57 -4.77 6.08 -4.22
CA CYS A 57 -4.32 6.52 -5.54
C CYS A 57 -4.93 7.85 -5.99
N ALA A 58 -6.10 8.24 -5.46
CA ALA A 58 -6.71 9.53 -5.75
C ALA A 58 -6.04 10.68 -4.99
N ASN A 59 -5.31 10.40 -3.90
CA ASN A 59 -4.61 11.39 -3.08
C ASN A 59 -3.21 11.72 -3.63
N THR A 60 -3.09 11.89 -4.95
CA THR A 60 -1.84 12.22 -5.63
C THR A 60 -2.12 13.01 -6.92
N GLY A 61 -1.14 13.81 -7.35
CA GLY A 61 -1.15 14.46 -8.65
C GLY A 61 -0.92 13.50 -9.83
N GLU A 62 -0.86 14.08 -11.04
CA GLU A 62 -0.78 13.36 -12.34
C GLU A 62 0.34 12.32 -12.45
N LEU A 63 1.42 12.50 -11.69
CA LEU A 63 2.59 11.61 -11.73
C LEU A 63 2.51 10.44 -10.74
N VAL A 64 1.43 10.32 -9.96
CA VAL A 64 1.25 9.27 -8.94
C VAL A 64 2.45 9.22 -7.97
N LEU A 65 2.82 10.40 -7.46
CA LEU A 65 3.93 10.58 -6.53
C LEU A 65 3.38 10.81 -5.13
N HIS A 66 3.92 10.07 -4.17
CA HIS A 66 3.54 10.10 -2.78
C HIS A 66 4.72 10.51 -1.91
N ALA A 67 4.43 11.29 -0.86
CA ALA A 67 5.38 11.52 0.21
C ALA A 67 5.40 10.32 1.17
N GLU A 68 6.14 10.48 2.25
CA GLU A 68 6.13 9.57 3.39
C GLU A 68 4.76 9.56 4.08
N GLU A 69 4.18 10.75 4.25
CA GLU A 69 2.94 10.98 4.98
C GLU A 69 1.96 11.85 4.20
N THR A 70 0.69 11.75 4.57
CA THR A 70 -0.35 12.67 4.11
C THR A 70 -1.14 13.23 5.28
N ALA A 71 -1.29 14.55 5.33
CA ALA A 71 -2.16 15.21 6.28
C ALA A 71 -3.65 14.91 5.97
N PRO A 72 -4.57 15.14 6.92
CA PRO A 72 -6.01 14.94 6.69
C PRO A 72 -6.60 15.76 5.53
N ASP A 73 -5.98 16.87 5.16
CA ASP A 73 -6.37 17.71 4.01
C ASP A 73 -5.73 17.30 2.67
N GLY A 74 -4.94 16.22 2.67
CA GLY A 74 -4.23 15.70 1.50
C GLY A 74 -2.81 16.27 1.32
N THR A 75 -2.37 17.20 2.17
CA THR A 75 -1.01 17.75 2.12
C THR A 75 0.01 16.63 2.23
N GLN A 76 0.99 16.62 1.31
CA GLN A 76 2.09 15.66 1.31
C GLN A 76 3.15 16.10 2.32
N LEU A 77 3.49 15.24 3.27
CA LEU A 77 4.36 15.55 4.40
C LEU A 77 5.59 14.63 4.42
N GLY A 78 6.72 15.17 4.90
CA GLY A 78 7.98 14.45 4.97
C GLY A 78 8.69 14.32 3.62
N ASN A 79 9.39 13.20 3.43
CA ASN A 79 10.18 12.95 2.23
C ASN A 79 9.28 12.86 0.98
N PHE A 80 9.57 13.63 -0.07
CA PHE A 80 8.83 13.59 -1.33
C PHE A 80 9.77 13.68 -2.55
N PRO A 81 9.64 12.82 -3.57
CA PRO A 81 8.83 11.59 -3.58
C PRO A 81 9.49 10.48 -2.76
N GLN A 82 8.70 9.69 -2.05
CA GLN A 82 9.21 8.66 -1.14
C GLN A 82 9.26 7.28 -1.83
N ALA A 83 10.46 6.71 -1.93
CA ALA A 83 10.70 5.48 -2.69
C ALA A 83 9.96 4.26 -2.11
N PHE A 84 9.95 4.08 -0.78
CA PHE A 84 9.32 2.89 -0.18
C PHE A 84 7.81 2.88 -0.32
N THR A 85 7.16 4.04 -0.27
CA THR A 85 5.71 4.21 -0.48
C THR A 85 5.37 3.82 -1.91
N ARG A 86 6.24 4.14 -2.86
CA ARG A 86 6.09 3.70 -4.25
C ARG A 86 6.25 2.18 -4.40
N VAL A 87 7.17 1.55 -3.64
CA VAL A 87 7.27 0.08 -3.58
C VAL A 87 5.98 -0.52 -3.03
N ALA A 88 5.47 -0.01 -1.91
CA ALA A 88 4.23 -0.49 -1.29
C ALA A 88 3.00 -0.31 -2.20
N LEU A 89 2.91 0.81 -2.94
CA LEU A 89 1.91 1.02 -3.98
C LEU A 89 1.98 -0.08 -5.05
N ILE A 90 3.16 -0.34 -5.61
CA ILE A 90 3.35 -1.37 -6.64
C ILE A 90 2.98 -2.76 -6.09
N GLU A 91 3.46 -3.11 -4.90
CA GLU A 91 3.17 -4.39 -4.25
C GLU A 91 1.67 -4.58 -4.01
N THR A 92 0.98 -3.52 -3.60
CA THR A 92 -0.47 -3.53 -3.39
C THR A 92 -1.22 -3.64 -4.72
N ALA A 93 -0.79 -2.93 -5.76
CA ALA A 93 -1.41 -2.96 -7.08
C ALA A 93 -1.31 -4.33 -7.76
N VAL A 94 -0.17 -5.03 -7.58
CA VAL A 94 0.01 -6.39 -8.12
C VAL A 94 -0.56 -7.48 -7.21
N SER A 95 -1.10 -7.11 -6.04
CA SER A 95 -1.81 -8.05 -5.19
C SER A 95 -3.03 -8.56 -5.94
N PRO A 96 -3.27 -9.89 -5.98
CA PRO A 96 -4.33 -10.44 -6.84
C PRO A 96 -5.75 -9.99 -6.45
N ASP A 97 -5.94 -9.42 -5.27
CA ASP A 97 -7.21 -8.77 -4.91
C ASP A 97 -7.40 -7.38 -5.53
N ALA A 98 -6.34 -6.58 -5.64
CA ALA A 98 -6.38 -5.33 -6.39
C ALA A 98 -6.59 -5.60 -7.90
N ALA A 99 -6.14 -6.76 -8.38
CA ALA A 99 -6.37 -7.23 -9.76
C ALA A 99 -7.75 -7.90 -9.99
N GLY A 100 -8.58 -8.06 -8.94
CA GLY A 100 -9.90 -8.68 -9.04
C GLY A 100 -9.90 -10.21 -9.21
N ASP A 101 -8.77 -10.89 -8.97
CA ASP A 101 -8.60 -12.33 -9.11
C ASP A 101 -8.21 -12.99 -7.77
N GLY A 102 -9.20 -13.14 -6.90
CA GLY A 102 -9.06 -13.81 -5.60
C GLY A 102 -8.66 -15.30 -5.70
N LYS A 103 -8.73 -15.94 -6.88
CA LYS A 103 -8.22 -17.30 -7.09
C LYS A 103 -6.71 -17.29 -7.35
N ALA A 104 -6.23 -16.37 -8.20
CA ALA A 104 -4.81 -16.14 -8.40
C ALA A 104 -4.10 -15.76 -7.09
N LEU A 105 -4.81 -15.07 -6.18
CA LEU A 105 -4.33 -14.82 -4.83
C LEU A 105 -3.97 -16.07 -4.06
N HIS A 106 -4.92 -16.99 -3.96
CA HIS A 106 -4.77 -18.19 -3.13
C HIS A 106 -3.62 -19.06 -3.66
N ALA A 107 -3.41 -19.05 -4.99
CA ALA A 107 -2.27 -19.66 -5.64
C ALA A 107 -0.95 -18.94 -5.31
N TRP A 108 -0.89 -17.61 -5.46
CA TRP A 108 0.30 -16.81 -5.18
C TRP A 108 0.73 -16.85 -3.69
N ALA A 109 -0.24 -16.79 -2.77
CA ALA A 109 0.02 -16.84 -1.34
C ALA A 109 0.55 -18.21 -0.91
N ARG A 110 0.04 -19.30 -1.51
CA ARG A 110 0.60 -20.64 -1.34
C ARG A 110 2.05 -20.70 -1.84
N ASP A 111 2.34 -20.18 -3.03
CA ASP A 111 3.69 -20.15 -3.62
C ASP A 111 4.72 -19.43 -2.74
N ARG A 112 4.32 -18.32 -2.09
CA ARG A 112 5.18 -17.61 -1.13
C ARG A 112 5.43 -18.41 0.15
N SER A 113 4.41 -19.08 0.68
CA SER A 113 4.53 -19.86 1.92
C SER A 113 5.34 -21.16 1.75
N THR A 114 5.37 -21.71 0.53
CA THR A 114 6.11 -22.92 0.18
C THR A 114 7.55 -22.63 -0.28
N GLY A 115 7.96 -21.37 -0.39
CA GLY A 115 9.29 -20.98 -0.85
C GLY A 115 9.57 -21.34 -2.32
N GLN A 116 8.53 -21.63 -3.11
CA GLN A 116 8.71 -22.11 -4.47
C GLN A 116 8.94 -20.90 -5.39
N SER A 117 10.20 -20.66 -5.72
CA SER A 117 10.58 -19.59 -6.66
C SER A 117 9.94 -19.86 -8.03
N ARG A 118 9.23 -18.86 -8.58
CA ARG A 118 8.71 -18.92 -9.95
C ARG A 118 9.84 -19.36 -10.89
N PRO A 119 9.60 -20.31 -11.83
CA PRO A 119 10.60 -20.69 -12.80
C PRO A 119 11.03 -19.43 -13.57
N ARG A 120 12.34 -19.16 -13.58
CA ARG A 120 12.90 -18.07 -14.38
C ARG A 120 12.45 -18.31 -15.82
N ARG A 121 11.85 -17.29 -16.45
CA ARG A 121 11.58 -17.37 -17.90
C ARG A 121 12.88 -17.76 -18.60
N PRO A 122 12.85 -18.72 -19.55
CA PRO A 122 14.02 -19.02 -20.34
C PRO A 122 14.54 -17.72 -20.94
N ARG A 123 15.85 -17.49 -20.83
CA ARG A 123 16.50 -16.44 -21.60
C ARG A 123 16.27 -16.82 -23.06
N ASP A 124 15.69 -15.92 -23.85
CA ASP A 124 15.79 -16.03 -25.30
C ASP A 124 17.28 -15.95 -25.62
N GLU A 125 17.89 -17.11 -25.84
CA GLU A 125 19.20 -17.24 -26.45
C GLU A 125 18.97 -16.88 -27.92
N GLY A 126 19.37 -15.65 -28.26
CA GLY A 126 19.28 -15.15 -29.62
C GLY A 126 19.96 -16.12 -30.58
N GLU A 127 19.19 -16.52 -31.58
CA GLU A 127 19.67 -17.19 -32.78
C GLU A 127 20.70 -16.30 -33.48
N GLU A 128 21.75 -16.96 -33.95
CA GLU A 128 23.00 -16.43 -34.53
C GLU A 128 22.80 -15.58 -35.81
#